data_AF-A0A8T4X5T1-F1
#
_entry.id   AF-A0A8T4X5T1-F1
#
_cell.length_a   1.000
_cell.length_b   1.000
_cell.length_c   1.000
_cell.angle_alpha   90.00
_cell.angle_beta   90.00
_cell.angle_gamma   90.00
#
_symmetry.space_group_name_H-M   'P 1'
#
loop_
_entity.id
_entity.type
_entity.pdbx_description
1 polymer ?
#
loop_
_entity_poly.entity_id
_entity_poly.type
_entity_poly.pdbx_seq_one_letter_code
_entity_poly.pdbx_strand_id
1 'polypeptide(L)'
;MSTTQIPYICWGEYKSKDQNNPDRLDIEVTSLEQFESELTTNVHVKQKIQGECQERILPLKSHESPNNSLLKQWNDLVKRKRIIVGSKLVIHTYLGISKHGRTIRKFHVEV
;
A
#
# COMPACT_ATOMS: atom_id res chain seq x y z
N MET A 1 7.38 -27.03 12.70
CA MET A 1 6.30 -26.04 12.50
C MET A 1 6.82 -25.04 11.48
N SER A 2 6.38 -25.10 10.23
CA SER A 2 6.73 -24.10 9.22
C SER A 2 6.00 -22.81 9.59
N THR A 3 6.70 -21.86 10.21
CA THR A 3 6.22 -20.48 10.35
C THR A 3 6.18 -19.87 8.96
N THR A 4 5.06 -20.05 8.26
CA THR A 4 4.82 -19.40 6.98
C THR A 4 4.72 -17.89 7.24
N GLN A 5 5.84 -17.19 7.07
CA GLN A 5 5.91 -15.76 7.28
C GLN A 5 5.09 -15.06 6.20
N ILE A 6 4.07 -14.28 6.61
CA ILE A 6 3.26 -13.51 5.67
C ILE A 6 4.18 -12.51 4.96
N PRO A 7 4.29 -12.56 3.62
CA PRO A 7 5.25 -11.73 2.90
C PRO A 7 4.75 -10.29 2.73
N TYR A 8 5.69 -9.35 2.71
CA TYR A 8 5.42 -7.94 2.46
C TYR A 8 5.17 -7.67 0.97
N ILE A 9 4.37 -6.66 0.68
CA ILE A 9 4.28 -6.05 -0.65
C ILE A 9 5.52 -5.20 -0.88
N CYS A 10 6.29 -5.54 -1.93
CA CYS A 10 7.50 -4.82 -2.27
C CYS A 10 7.19 -3.67 -3.25
N TRP A 11 7.18 -2.43 -2.75
CA TRP A 11 7.00 -1.25 -3.60
C TRP A 11 8.06 -1.11 -4.70
N GLY A 12 9.21 -1.80 -4.60
CA GLY A 12 10.24 -1.82 -5.64
C GLY A 12 9.81 -2.54 -6.93
N GLU A 13 8.78 -3.39 -6.87
CA GLU A 13 8.26 -4.13 -8.03
C GLU A 13 7.38 -3.28 -8.95
N TYR A 14 6.82 -2.19 -8.42
CA TYR A 14 5.95 -1.26 -9.13
C TYR A 14 6.80 -0.13 -9.75
N LYS A 15 7.25 -0.31 -10.99
CA LYS A 15 8.30 0.51 -11.62
C LYS A 15 7.80 1.61 -12.55
N SER A 16 6.50 1.77 -12.74
CA SER A 16 5.93 2.80 -13.62
C SER A 16 6.47 4.18 -13.24
N LYS A 17 6.81 4.96 -14.26
CA LYS A 17 7.21 6.38 -14.16
C LYS A 17 6.18 7.30 -14.81
N ASP A 18 5.07 6.74 -15.29
CA ASP A 18 4.03 7.47 -15.99
C ASP A 18 2.82 7.63 -15.06
N GLN A 19 2.44 8.89 -14.83
CA GLN A 19 1.26 9.21 -14.03
C GLN A 19 -0.03 8.75 -14.69
N ASN A 20 -0.08 8.73 -16.03
CA ASN A 20 -1.28 8.36 -16.78
C ASN A 20 -1.41 6.84 -16.92
N ASN A 21 -0.31 6.11 -16.74
CA ASN A 21 -0.25 4.65 -16.74
C ASN A 21 0.46 4.14 -15.47
N PRO A 22 -0.12 4.37 -14.28
CA PRO A 22 0.49 3.92 -13.03
C PRO A 22 0.39 2.39 -12.90
N ASP A 23 1.28 1.80 -12.10
CA ASP A 23 1.11 0.41 -11.70
C ASP A 23 -0.09 0.30 -10.76
N ARG A 24 -0.74 -0.87 -10.80
CA ARG A 24 -1.97 -1.15 -10.06
C ARG A 24 -1.73 -2.27 -9.07
N LEU A 25 -2.26 -2.08 -7.88
CA LEU A 25 -2.27 -3.06 -6.80
C LEU A 25 -3.70 -3.25 -6.31
N ASP A 26 -4.31 -4.38 -6.67
CA ASP A 26 -5.64 -4.78 -6.21
C ASP A 26 -5.53 -5.48 -4.85
N ILE A 27 -6.20 -4.95 -3.84
CA ILE A 27 -6.21 -5.53 -2.50
C ILE A 27 -7.60 -5.62 -1.89
N GLU A 28 -7.74 -6.53 -0.93
CA GLU A 28 -8.87 -6.64 -0.03
C GLU A 28 -8.39 -6.42 1.41
N VAL A 29 -9.07 -5.55 2.15
CA VAL A 29 -8.70 -5.17 3.52
C VAL A 29 -9.04 -6.32 4.47
N THR A 30 -8.04 -6.89 5.15
CA THR A 30 -8.29 -7.94 6.16
C THR A 30 -8.22 -7.40 7.59
N SER A 31 -7.46 -6.34 7.82
CA SER A 31 -7.45 -5.62 9.10
C SER A 31 -7.32 -4.11 8.88
N LEU A 32 -7.94 -3.34 9.79
CA LEU A 32 -7.73 -1.89 9.90
C LEU A 32 -6.67 -1.53 10.93
N GLU A 33 -6.29 -2.50 11.78
CA GLU A 33 -5.28 -2.34 12.80
C GLU A 33 -3.91 -2.19 12.16
N GLN A 34 -3.23 -1.10 12.51
CA GLN A 34 -1.88 -0.81 12.09
C GLN A 34 -0.90 -1.41 13.08
N PHE A 35 0.21 -1.94 12.57
CA PHE A 35 1.31 -2.40 13.39
C PHE A 35 2.63 -1.87 12.86
N GLU A 36 3.58 -1.67 13.77
CA GLU A 36 4.92 -1.21 13.46
C GLU A 36 5.86 -2.40 13.30
N SER A 37 6.70 -2.36 12.28
CA SER A 37 7.95 -3.13 12.23
C SER A 37 9.13 -2.21 12.53
N GLU A 38 10.35 -2.73 12.48
CA GLU A 38 11.54 -1.89 12.64
C GLU A 38 11.62 -0.76 11.58
N LEU A 39 11.10 -1.01 10.37
CA LEU A 39 11.32 -0.15 9.21
C LEU A 39 10.05 0.57 8.72
N THR A 40 8.87 0.09 9.08
CA THR A 40 7.62 0.49 8.42
C THR A 40 6.40 0.38 9.33
N THR A 41 5.42 1.24 9.09
CA THR A 41 4.04 1.10 9.57
C THR A 41 3.22 0.31 8.55
N ASN A 42 2.47 -0.69 9.00
CA ASN A 42 1.88 -1.72 8.15
C ASN A 42 0.42 -2.04 8.48
N VAL A 43 -0.25 -2.71 7.55
CA VAL A 43 -1.56 -3.36 7.75
C VAL A 43 -1.59 -4.72 7.05
N HIS A 44 -2.46 -5.61 7.53
CA HIS A 44 -2.74 -6.88 6.85
C HIS A 44 -3.79 -6.70 5.74
N VAL A 45 -3.52 -7.30 4.59
CA VAL A 45 -4.40 -7.31 3.41
C VAL A 45 -4.34 -8.65 2.70
N LYS A 46 -5.27 -8.87 1.77
CA LYS A 46 -5.11 -9.86 0.69
C LYS A 46 -4.80 -9.14 -0.61
N GLN A 47 -3.76 -9.56 -1.30
CA GLN A 47 -3.43 -9.06 -2.63
C GLN A 47 -3.97 -10.01 -3.70
N LYS A 48 -4.61 -9.46 -4.74
CA LYS A 48 -5.02 -10.25 -5.89
C LYS A 48 -3.86 -10.39 -6.88
N ILE A 49 -3.35 -11.60 -7.08
CA ILE A 49 -2.26 -11.93 -8.01
C ILE A 49 -2.76 -13.06 -8.91
N GLN A 50 -2.75 -12.86 -10.23
CA GLN A 50 -3.12 -13.88 -11.23
C GLN A 50 -4.50 -14.54 -10.97
N GLY A 51 -5.43 -13.81 -10.36
CA GLY A 51 -6.78 -14.32 -10.05
C GLY A 51 -6.93 -14.90 -8.64
N GLU A 52 -5.84 -15.10 -7.91
CA GLU A 52 -5.84 -15.62 -6.54
C GLU A 52 -5.63 -14.52 -5.50
N CYS A 53 -6.27 -14.65 -4.33
CA CYS A 53 -6.06 -13.74 -3.20
C CYS A 53 -5.03 -14.34 -2.24
N GLN A 54 -3.88 -13.68 -2.08
CA GLN A 54 -2.81 -14.10 -1.17
C GLN A 54 -2.71 -13.14 0.01
N GLU A 55 -2.54 -13.65 1.22
CA GLU A 55 -2.27 -12.81 2.39
C GLU A 55 -0.92 -12.12 2.27
N ARG A 56 -0.92 -10.81 2.53
CA ARG A 56 0.25 -9.96 2.44
C ARG A 56 0.25 -8.89 3.53
N ILE A 57 1.43 -8.36 3.81
CA ILE A 57 1.59 -7.16 4.63
C ILE A 57 1.76 -5.97 3.68
N LEU A 58 0.92 -4.96 3.83
CA LEU A 58 0.99 -3.70 3.08
C LEU A 58 1.77 -2.66 3.89
N PRO A 59 2.98 -2.26 3.46
CA PRO A 59 3.69 -1.16 4.09
C PRO A 59 3.06 0.18 3.69
N LEU A 60 2.46 0.87 4.66
CA LEU A 60 1.80 2.17 4.44
C LEU A 60 2.77 3.34 4.50
N LYS A 61 3.83 3.23 5.31
CA LYS A 61 4.86 4.26 5.46
C LYS A 61 6.18 3.63 5.91
N SER A 62 7.30 4.04 5.29
CA SER A 62 8.65 3.78 5.81
C SER A 62 9.05 4.81 6.85
N HIS A 63 9.73 4.39 7.92
CA HIS A 63 10.21 5.26 9.00
C HIS A 63 11.25 6.26 8.51
N GLU A 64 12.12 5.84 7.59
CA GLU A 64 13.18 6.67 7.01
C GLU A 64 12.68 7.62 5.92
N SER A 65 11.48 7.39 5.39
CA SER A 65 10.90 8.24 4.34
C SER A 65 9.97 9.30 4.92
N PRO A 66 10.09 10.58 4.48
CA PRO A 66 9.09 11.60 4.79
C PRO A 66 7.78 11.40 4.01
N ASN A 67 7.75 10.49 3.03
CA ASN A 67 6.55 10.21 2.25
C ASN A 67 5.53 9.42 3.09
N ASN A 68 4.49 10.10 3.57
CA ASN A 68 3.40 9.51 4.35
C ASN A 68 2.06 9.49 3.59
N SER A 69 2.09 9.69 2.27
CA SER A 69 0.88 9.91 1.46
C SER A 69 -0.09 8.73 1.48
N LEU A 70 0.43 7.49 1.44
CA LEU A 70 -0.40 6.28 1.48
C LEU A 70 -1.02 6.09 2.87
N LEU A 71 -0.23 6.18 3.94
CA LEU A 71 -0.73 6.13 5.32
C LEU A 71 -1.81 7.18 5.58
N LYS A 72 -1.63 8.41 5.10
CA LYS A 72 -2.63 9.48 5.24
C LYS A 72 -3.93 9.13 4.51
N GLN A 73 -3.86 8.70 3.26
CA GLN A 73 -5.04 8.28 2.49
C GLN A 73 -5.78 7.13 3.18
N TRP A 74 -5.05 6.12 3.67
CA TRP A 74 -5.63 5.02 4.43
C TRP A 74 -6.38 5.52 5.67
N ASN A 75 -5.73 6.31 6.52
CA ASN A 75 -6.34 6.85 7.74
C ASN A 75 -7.58 7.72 7.44
N ASP A 76 -7.53 8.55 6.40
CA ASP A 76 -8.65 9.36 5.98
C ASP A 76 -9.83 8.50 5.51
N LEU A 77 -9.57 7.41 4.76
CA LEU A 77 -10.60 6.47 4.30
C LEU A 77 -11.21 5.68 5.45
N VAL A 78 -10.41 5.22 6.42
CA VAL A 78 -10.90 4.56 7.64
C VAL A 78 -11.78 5.51 8.45
N LYS A 79 -11.28 6.73 8.72
CA LYS A 79 -12.01 7.74 9.50
C LYS A 79 -13.35 8.10 8.86
N ARG A 80 -13.40 8.16 7.52
CA ARG A 80 -14.62 8.43 6.75
C ARG A 80 -15.49 7.19 6.52
N LYS A 81 -15.12 6.04 7.08
CA LYS A 81 -15.79 4.74 6.88
C LYS A 81 -15.96 4.36 5.41
N ARG A 82 -15.03 4.81 4.56
CA ARG A 82 -14.98 4.45 3.13
C ARG A 82 -14.38 3.06 2.94
N ILE A 83 -13.51 2.64 3.84
CA ILE A 83 -13.00 1.27 3.91
C ILE A 83 -13.34 0.64 5.25
N ILE A 84 -13.70 -0.64 5.19
CA ILE A 84 -13.96 -1.55 6.31
C ILE A 84 -13.24 -2.87 6.01
N VAL A 85 -13.20 -3.80 6.99
CA VAL A 85 -12.75 -5.17 6.71
C VAL A 85 -13.63 -5.79 5.61
N GLY A 86 -12.99 -6.37 4.60
CA GLY A 86 -13.63 -6.92 3.39
C GLY A 86 -13.77 -5.91 2.25
N SER A 87 -13.47 -4.61 2.45
CA SER A 87 -13.45 -3.65 1.34
C SER A 87 -12.38 -4.03 0.33
N LYS A 88 -12.72 -3.93 -0.96
CA LYS A 88 -11.79 -4.07 -2.08
C LYS A 88 -11.41 -2.69 -2.58
N LEU A 89 -10.13 -2.47 -2.81
CA LEU A 89 -9.63 -1.17 -3.27
C LEU A 89 -8.42 -1.37 -4.19
N VAL A 90 -8.15 -0.36 -5.01
CA VAL A 90 -7.02 -0.33 -5.94
C VAL A 90 -6.05 0.77 -5.50
N ILE A 91 -4.79 0.40 -5.29
CA ILE A 91 -3.71 1.36 -5.08
C ILE A 91 -2.99 1.56 -6.40
N HIS A 92 -3.12 2.77 -6.96
CA HIS A 92 -2.34 3.21 -8.11
C HIS A 92 -1.03 3.82 -7.63
N THR A 93 0.09 3.42 -8.23
CA THR A 93 1.41 3.95 -7.87
C THR A 93 2.33 4.17 -9.07
N TYR A 94 3.14 5.22 -8.99
CA TYR A 94 4.19 5.52 -9.97
C TYR A 94 5.33 6.30 -9.32
N LEU A 95 6.50 6.30 -9.94
CA LEU A 95 7.66 7.12 -9.58
C LEU A 95 7.53 8.48 -10.26
N GLY A 96 7.26 9.52 -9.48
CA GLY A 96 7.19 10.90 -9.94
C GLY A 96 8.28 11.78 -9.34
N ILE A 97 8.21 13.08 -9.61
CA ILE A 97 9.07 14.09 -9.01
C ILE A 97 8.33 14.80 -7.87
N SER A 98 9.00 14.97 -6.74
CA SER A 98 8.52 15.74 -5.60
C SER A 98 8.64 17.24 -5.83
N LYS A 99 8.02 18.04 -4.96
CA LYS A 99 8.16 19.51 -4.95
C LYS A 99 9.62 20.01 -4.83
N HIS A 100 10.54 19.15 -4.39
CA HIS A 100 11.97 19.46 -4.22
C HIS A 100 12.85 18.81 -5.30
N GLY A 101 12.27 18.38 -6.43
CA GLY A 101 13.04 17.81 -7.54
C GLY A 101 13.54 16.38 -7.32
N ARG A 102 13.27 15.77 -6.16
CA ARG A 102 13.67 14.39 -5.86
C ARG A 102 12.63 13.39 -6.37
N THR A 103 13.08 12.25 -6.88
CA THR A 103 12.20 11.12 -7.21
C THR A 103 11.46 10.66 -5.96
N ILE A 104 10.15 10.45 -6.10
CA ILE A 104 9.28 10.00 -5.02
C ILE A 104 8.21 9.08 -5.58
N ARG A 105 7.86 8.03 -4.83
CA ARG A 105 6.70 7.21 -5.14
C ARG A 105 5.42 7.96 -4.80
N LYS A 106 4.52 8.09 -5.75
CA LYS A 106 3.18 8.65 -5.55
C LYS A 106 2.17 7.52 -5.45
N PHE A 107 1.12 7.76 -4.67
CA PHE A 107 0.06 6.81 -4.40
C PHE A 107 -1.29 7.48 -4.57
N HIS A 108 -2.25 6.77 -5.15
CA HIS A 108 -3.64 7.13 -5.18
C HIS A 108 -4.48 5.91 -4.83
N VAL A 109 -5.32 6.02 -3.80
CA VAL A 109 -6.20 4.94 -3.35
C VAL A 109 -7.59 5.17 -3.93
N GLU A 110 -8.05 4.21 -4.73
CA GLU A 110 -9.39 4.16 -5.32
C GLU A 110 -10.23 3.09 -4.60
N VAL A 111 -11.41 3.47 -4.12
CA VAL A 111 -12.32 2.64 -3.30
C VAL A 111 -13.69 2.55 -3.94
#